data_AF-A0A0D0GK20-F1
#
_entry.id   AF-A0A0D0GK20-F1
#
_cell.length_a   1.000
_cell.length_b   1.000
_cell.length_c   1.000
_cell.angle_alpha   90.00
_cell.angle_beta   90.00
_cell.angle_gamma   90.00
#
_symmetry.space_group_name_H-M   'P 1'
#
loop_
_entity.id
_entity.type
_entity.pdbx_description
1 polymer ?
#
loop_
_entity_poly.entity_id
_entity_poly.type
_entity_poly.pdbx_seq_one_letter_code
_entity_poly.pdbx_strand_id
1 'polypeptide(L)'
;MQPVVYDAFGREAVKYQPYAIGSNGGGYRGSGVTEQGAFYTTPPAGIAATANAYGVTVFESSPLNRVLEQGAPGAAWQPVSGNSTGHTQKIEYGTNAAEVKLWVVNATGASASSNYAAGTLYKTTTKDENWVAADLKAGTVDEYKDFEGRVVLKRVWESDAQGLSTYYVYDDLGNLRYVLPPGVGSISTFS
;
A
#
# COMPACT_ATOMS: atom_id res chain seq x y z
N MET A 1 1.24 13.08 25.07
CA MET A 1 -0.17 12.68 24.86
C MET A 1 -0.42 12.57 23.37
N GLN A 2 -1.28 11.66 22.91
CA GLN A 2 -1.64 11.52 21.51
C GLN A 2 -3.17 11.39 21.41
N PRO A 3 -3.87 12.32 20.72
CA PRO A 3 -5.29 12.18 20.45
C PRO A 3 -5.55 10.99 19.52
N VAL A 4 -6.62 10.24 19.80
CA VAL A 4 -7.13 9.18 18.91
C VAL A 4 -8.59 9.50 18.62
N VAL A 5 -8.94 9.57 17.34
CA VAL A 5 -10.29 9.89 16.88
C VAL A 5 -10.71 8.82 15.88
N TYR A 6 -11.91 8.29 16.08
CA TYR A 6 -12.50 7.31 15.20
C TYR A 6 -13.56 7.95 14.29
N ASP A 7 -13.62 7.53 13.04
CA ASP A 7 -14.71 7.87 12.14
C ASP A 7 -16.01 7.14 12.51
N ALA A 8 -17.09 7.38 11.76
CA ALA A 8 -18.39 6.75 11.99
C ALA A 8 -18.38 5.22 11.89
N PHE A 9 -17.33 4.63 11.31
CA PHE A 9 -17.14 3.19 11.17
C PHE A 9 -16.17 2.61 12.21
N GLY A 10 -15.74 3.42 13.19
CA GLY A 10 -14.84 2.99 14.25
C GLY A 10 -13.36 2.92 13.83
N ARG A 11 -12.98 3.57 12.72
CA ARG A 11 -11.61 3.53 12.19
C ARG A 11 -10.83 4.78 12.55
N GLU A 12 -9.55 4.63 12.86
CA GLU A 12 -8.64 5.76 13.09
C GLU A 12 -8.18 6.32 11.73
N ALA A 13 -9.03 7.11 11.07
CA ALA A 13 -8.70 7.72 9.77
C ALA A 13 -7.69 8.87 9.87
N VAL A 14 -7.49 9.42 11.07
CA VAL A 14 -6.53 10.50 11.32
C VAL A 14 -5.60 10.09 12.46
N LYS A 15 -4.31 9.99 12.16
CA LYS A 15 -3.28 9.66 13.13
C LYS A 15 -2.51 10.91 13.52
N TYR A 16 -2.83 11.46 14.68
CA TYR A 16 -2.20 12.68 15.20
C TYR A 16 -0.79 12.42 15.72
N GLN A 17 0.11 13.37 15.52
CA GLN A 17 1.41 13.37 16.18
C GLN A 17 1.26 13.65 17.70
N PRO A 18 2.09 13.03 18.55
CA PRO A 18 2.01 13.23 19.99
C PRO A 18 2.55 14.60 20.40
N TYR A 19 1.97 15.20 21.44
CA TYR A 19 2.45 16.46 22.00
C TYR A 19 2.76 16.36 23.50
N ALA A 20 3.64 17.21 23.98
CA ALA A 20 3.99 17.30 25.39
C ALA A 20 2.97 18.15 26.16
N ILE A 21 2.67 17.74 27.39
CA ILE A 21 1.83 18.49 28.33
C ILE A 21 2.52 18.56 29.68
N GLY A 22 2.46 19.72 30.33
CA GLY A 22 2.93 19.91 31.69
C GLY A 22 1.93 19.34 32.70
N SER A 23 2.05 18.04 33.01
CA SER A 23 1.32 17.30 34.05
C SER A 23 -0.22 17.25 33.94
N ASN A 24 -0.81 16.03 33.94
CA ASN A 24 -2.25 15.86 34.20
C ASN A 24 -2.68 14.44 34.62
N GLY A 25 -1.84 13.74 35.39
CA GLY A 25 -2.27 12.51 36.09
C GLY A 25 -2.84 11.36 35.25
N GLY A 26 -2.68 11.35 33.92
CA GLY A 26 -3.13 10.26 33.04
C GLY A 26 -4.63 10.21 32.70
N GLY A 27 -5.42 11.24 33.04
CA GLY A 27 -6.87 11.28 32.76
C GLY A 27 -7.23 11.48 31.27
N TYR A 28 -8.45 11.07 30.89
CA TYR A 28 -9.02 11.33 29.56
C TYR A 28 -9.12 12.84 29.27
N ARG A 29 -8.85 13.24 28.02
CA ARG A 29 -8.89 14.64 27.57
C ARG A 29 -9.75 14.82 26.32
N GLY A 30 -10.95 15.36 26.49
CA GLY A 30 -11.85 15.70 25.38
C GLY A 30 -11.33 16.82 24.46
N SER A 31 -10.45 17.69 24.97
CA SER A 31 -9.80 18.79 24.23
C SER A 31 -8.52 18.40 23.50
N GLY A 32 -8.15 17.11 23.49
CA GLY A 32 -6.83 16.67 23.05
C GLY A 32 -6.45 17.07 21.62
N VAL A 33 -7.41 17.06 20.69
CA VAL A 33 -7.18 17.46 19.29
C VAL A 33 -6.89 18.97 19.18
N THR A 34 -7.67 19.81 19.87
CA THR A 34 -7.47 21.26 19.88
C THR A 34 -6.13 21.63 20.54
N GLU A 35 -5.79 20.99 21.66
CA GLU A 35 -4.51 21.19 22.34
C GLU A 35 -3.31 20.77 21.46
N GLN A 36 -3.45 19.67 20.73
CA GLN A 36 -2.43 19.20 19.79
C GLN A 36 -2.20 20.22 18.66
N GLY A 37 -3.28 20.75 18.07
CA GLY A 37 -3.18 21.77 17.03
C GLY A 37 -2.49 23.05 17.54
N ALA A 38 -2.83 23.49 18.76
CA ALA A 38 -2.19 24.64 19.40
C ALA A 38 -0.69 24.39 19.65
N PHE A 39 -0.31 23.19 20.10
CA PHE A 39 1.09 22.82 20.33
C PHE A 39 1.94 22.93 19.04
N TYR A 40 1.43 22.43 17.91
CA TYR A 40 2.16 22.47 16.64
C TYR A 40 2.05 23.81 15.89
N THR A 41 1.22 24.75 16.37
CA THR A 41 1.17 26.12 15.85
C THR A 41 2.36 26.96 16.35
N THR A 42 2.78 26.77 17.60
CA THR A 42 3.96 27.44 18.18
C THR A 42 4.76 26.44 19.00
N PRO A 43 5.45 25.50 18.33
CA PRO A 43 6.08 24.40 19.02
C PRO A 43 7.41 24.82 19.68
N PRO A 44 7.90 24.04 20.66
CA PRO A 44 9.25 24.19 21.19
C PRO A 44 10.34 24.13 20.11
N ALA A 45 11.50 24.71 20.40
CA ALA A 45 12.67 24.65 19.52
C ALA A 45 13.02 23.19 19.16
N GLY A 46 13.30 22.94 17.87
CA GLY A 46 13.59 21.61 17.34
C GLY A 46 12.36 20.85 16.81
N ILE A 47 11.16 21.42 16.93
CA ILE A 47 9.93 20.87 16.34
C ILE A 47 9.43 21.84 15.26
N ALA A 48 9.09 21.31 14.08
CA ALA A 48 8.56 22.12 12.99
C ALA A 48 7.12 22.56 13.27
N ALA A 49 6.83 23.84 13.03
CA ALA A 49 5.47 24.36 13.08
C ALA A 49 4.67 23.84 11.87
N THR A 50 3.47 23.34 12.11
CA THR A 50 2.59 22.85 11.05
C THR A 50 1.14 22.83 11.48
N ALA A 51 0.24 23.18 10.57
CA ALA A 51 -1.20 23.01 10.75
C ALA A 51 -1.65 21.55 10.57
N ASN A 52 -0.80 20.71 9.95
CA ASN A 52 -1.11 19.33 9.59
C ASN A 52 -0.22 18.36 10.37
N ALA A 53 -0.21 18.46 11.70
CA ALA A 53 0.56 17.56 12.56
C ALA A 53 -0.09 16.18 12.70
N TYR A 54 -0.58 15.61 11.60
CA TYR A 54 -1.30 14.34 11.55
C TYR A 54 -1.20 13.73 10.14
N GLY A 55 -1.27 12.40 10.07
CA GLY A 55 -1.49 11.68 8.82
C GLY A 55 -2.96 11.37 8.61
N VAL A 56 -3.41 11.32 7.36
CA VAL A 56 -4.79 10.95 6.99
C VAL A 56 -4.75 9.67 6.17
N THR A 57 -5.62 8.73 6.53
CA THR A 57 -5.88 7.51 5.76
C THR A 57 -7.22 7.66 5.05
N VAL A 58 -7.20 7.61 3.72
CA VAL A 58 -8.41 7.57 2.90
C VAL A 58 -8.77 6.12 2.68
N PHE A 59 -9.98 5.74 3.09
CA PHE A 59 -10.53 4.40 2.87
C PHE A 59 -11.48 4.41 1.68
N GLU A 60 -11.63 3.27 1.03
CA GLU A 60 -12.71 3.09 0.07
C GLU A 60 -14.08 3.17 0.75
N SER A 61 -15.12 3.53 -0.02
CA SER A 61 -16.51 3.61 0.47
C SER A 61 -17.18 2.25 0.62
N SER A 62 -16.41 1.20 0.84
CA SER A 62 -16.88 -0.19 0.96
C SER A 62 -16.74 -0.69 2.40
N PRO A 63 -17.54 -1.70 2.81
CA PRO A 63 -17.41 -2.34 4.12
C PRO A 63 -16.07 -3.04 4.36
N LEU A 64 -15.25 -3.24 3.31
CA LEU A 64 -13.98 -3.96 3.40
C LEU A 64 -12.84 -3.15 4.01
N ASN A 65 -13.06 -1.87 4.35
CA ASN A 65 -12.10 -1.00 5.02
C ASN A 65 -10.71 -0.96 4.36
N ARG A 66 -10.67 -1.06 3.03
CA ARG A 66 -9.40 -1.00 2.29
C ARG A 66 -8.90 0.43 2.21
N VAL A 67 -7.59 0.59 2.41
CA VAL A 67 -6.89 1.87 2.28
C VAL A 67 -6.68 2.18 0.80
N LEU A 68 -7.08 3.37 0.36
CA LEU A 68 -6.81 3.88 -0.98
C LEU A 68 -5.61 4.82 -0.99
N GLU A 69 -5.44 5.59 0.08
CA GLU A 69 -4.38 6.59 0.17
C GLU A 69 -3.96 6.79 1.61
N GLN A 70 -2.65 6.91 1.84
CA GLN A 70 -2.06 7.14 3.15
C GLN A 70 -1.17 8.37 3.07
N GLY A 71 -1.59 9.43 3.77
CA GLY A 71 -0.80 10.62 3.99
C GLY A 71 0.03 10.57 5.26
N ALA A 72 0.93 11.54 5.36
CA ALA A 72 1.81 11.76 6.50
C ALA A 72 1.67 13.21 7.03
N PRO A 73 2.25 13.54 8.19
CA PRO A 73 2.24 14.90 8.72
C PRO A 73 2.92 15.92 7.80
N GLY A 74 2.32 17.11 7.72
CA GLY A 74 2.73 18.22 6.87
C GLY A 74 1.78 18.43 5.70
N ALA A 75 1.63 19.70 5.28
CA ALA A 75 0.64 20.09 4.27
C ALA A 75 0.84 19.39 2.91
N ALA A 76 2.10 19.19 2.50
CA ALA A 76 2.43 18.54 1.23
C ALA A 76 2.17 17.01 1.22
N TRP A 77 1.99 16.42 2.41
CA TRP A 77 1.80 14.98 2.63
C TRP A 77 0.34 14.61 2.93
N GLN A 78 -0.58 15.57 2.76
CA GLN A 78 -2.00 15.33 2.92
C GLN A 78 -2.61 14.79 1.62
N PRO A 79 -3.56 13.85 1.70
CA PRO A 79 -4.39 13.47 0.56
C PRO A 79 -5.13 14.69 0.00
N VAL A 80 -5.19 14.81 -1.32
CA VAL A 80 -5.88 15.92 -2.00
C VAL A 80 -7.11 15.35 -2.70
N SER A 81 -8.30 15.75 -2.26
CA SER A 81 -9.55 15.25 -2.84
C SER A 81 -9.60 15.53 -4.35
N GLY A 82 -9.74 14.47 -5.15
CA GLY A 82 -9.84 14.56 -6.62
C GLY A 82 -8.52 14.81 -7.35
N ASN A 83 -7.36 14.76 -6.68
CA ASN A 83 -6.05 14.95 -7.32
C ASN A 83 -4.96 14.07 -6.66
N SER A 84 -3.94 13.69 -7.42
CA SER A 84 -2.78 12.92 -6.95
C SER A 84 -1.57 13.78 -6.54
N THR A 85 -1.73 15.09 -6.34
CA THR A 85 -0.61 16.01 -6.04
C THR A 85 -0.02 15.89 -4.63
N GLY A 86 -0.72 15.23 -3.70
CA GLY A 86 -0.17 14.95 -2.38
C GLY A 86 0.97 13.91 -2.46
N HIS A 87 2.04 14.14 -1.71
CA HIS A 87 3.09 13.16 -1.46
C HIS A 87 2.55 12.09 -0.52
N THR A 88 1.80 11.15 -1.07
CA THR A 88 1.05 10.15 -0.33
C THR A 88 1.23 8.80 -1.00
N GLN A 89 1.24 7.74 -0.20
CA GLN A 89 1.20 6.38 -0.75
C GLN A 89 -0.21 6.10 -1.22
N LYS A 90 -0.33 5.48 -2.40
CA LYS A 90 -1.64 5.18 -3.00
C LYS A 90 -1.72 3.68 -3.31
N ILE A 91 -2.90 3.12 -3.13
CA ILE A 91 -3.18 1.71 -3.36
C ILE A 91 -4.40 1.59 -4.27
N GLU A 92 -4.23 0.87 -5.36
CA GLU A 92 -5.31 0.53 -6.28
C GLU A 92 -5.60 -0.97 -6.19
N TYR A 93 -6.87 -1.33 -6.18
CA TYR A 93 -7.31 -2.71 -6.12
C TYR A 93 -8.05 -3.07 -7.41
N GLY A 94 -7.79 -4.27 -7.91
CA GLY A 94 -8.46 -4.80 -9.09
C GLY A 94 -8.24 -6.29 -9.23
N THR A 95 -8.32 -6.76 -10.47
CA THR A 95 -8.05 -8.14 -10.85
C THR A 95 -7.10 -8.21 -12.03
N ASN A 96 -6.48 -9.37 -12.24
CA ASN A 96 -5.66 -9.60 -13.42
C ASN A 96 -6.49 -9.58 -14.73
N ALA A 97 -5.84 -9.24 -15.84
CA ALA A 97 -6.35 -9.22 -17.21
C ALA A 97 -5.63 -10.25 -18.12
N ALA A 98 -5.35 -11.45 -17.60
CA ALA A 98 -4.63 -12.54 -18.29
C ALA A 98 -3.15 -12.29 -18.63
N GLU A 99 -2.47 -11.46 -17.82
CA GLU A 99 -1.07 -11.02 -17.92
C GLU A 99 -0.10 -11.77 -16.99
N VAL A 100 -0.58 -12.75 -16.22
CA VAL A 100 0.18 -13.50 -15.21
C VAL A 100 0.33 -14.95 -15.64
N LYS A 101 1.57 -15.44 -15.78
CA LYS A 101 1.85 -16.84 -16.12
C LYS A 101 1.32 -17.79 -15.03
N LEU A 102 0.65 -18.86 -15.44
CA LEU A 102 0.24 -19.97 -14.58
C LEU A 102 1.36 -21.00 -14.55
N TRP A 103 2.14 -21.01 -13.47
CA TRP A 103 3.20 -21.99 -13.26
C TRP A 103 2.66 -23.24 -12.58
N VAL A 104 3.03 -24.41 -13.11
CA VAL A 104 2.65 -25.72 -12.60
C VAL A 104 3.92 -26.50 -12.27
N VAL A 105 3.99 -27.02 -11.05
CA VAL A 105 5.07 -27.92 -10.60
C VAL A 105 4.85 -29.29 -11.23
N ASN A 106 5.93 -29.90 -11.74
CA ASN A 106 5.96 -31.23 -12.32
C ASN A 106 7.06 -32.07 -11.67
N ALA A 107 7.14 -33.36 -12.02
CA ALA A 107 8.08 -34.30 -11.41
C ALA A 107 9.56 -33.88 -11.52
N THR A 108 9.89 -33.06 -12.51
CA THR A 108 11.27 -32.64 -12.82
C THR A 108 11.50 -31.14 -12.61
N GLY A 109 10.53 -30.36 -12.12
CA GLY A 109 10.67 -28.92 -11.96
C GLY A 109 9.35 -28.15 -12.07
N ALA A 110 9.31 -27.05 -12.83
CA ALA A 110 8.10 -26.24 -13.03
C ALA A 110 8.02 -25.64 -14.44
N SER A 111 6.81 -25.51 -14.99
CA SER A 111 6.60 -24.92 -16.30
C SER A 111 5.34 -24.07 -16.36
N ALA A 112 5.31 -23.13 -17.31
CA ALA A 112 4.13 -22.30 -17.58
C ALA A 112 3.82 -22.32 -19.08
N SER A 113 2.69 -22.96 -19.44
CA SER A 113 2.18 -23.04 -20.81
C SER A 113 1.00 -22.12 -21.08
N SER A 114 0.45 -21.50 -20.03
CA SER A 114 -0.69 -20.61 -20.10
C SER A 114 -0.57 -19.49 -19.06
N ASN A 115 -1.49 -18.54 -19.13
CA ASN A 115 -1.67 -17.51 -18.12
C ASN A 115 -2.92 -17.81 -17.29
N TYR A 116 -2.98 -17.26 -16.08
CA TYR A 116 -4.22 -17.16 -15.32
C TYR A 116 -5.29 -16.45 -16.15
N ALA A 117 -6.52 -16.93 -16.15
CA ALA A 117 -7.63 -16.26 -16.83
C ALA A 117 -7.90 -14.88 -16.18
N ALA A 118 -8.45 -13.94 -16.95
CA ALA A 118 -8.81 -12.62 -16.41
C ALA A 118 -9.81 -12.77 -15.25
N GLY A 119 -9.64 -11.95 -14.20
CA GLY A 119 -10.53 -11.98 -13.03
C GLY A 119 -10.28 -13.12 -12.04
N THR A 120 -9.21 -13.92 -12.19
CA THR A 120 -8.94 -15.08 -11.32
C THR A 120 -7.87 -14.83 -10.26
N LEU A 121 -7.28 -13.63 -10.24
CA LEU A 121 -6.34 -13.17 -9.22
C LEU A 121 -6.78 -11.81 -8.69
N TYR A 122 -6.62 -11.61 -7.39
CA TYR A 122 -6.63 -10.27 -6.81
C TYR A 122 -5.37 -9.53 -7.22
N LYS A 123 -5.52 -8.28 -7.67
CA LYS A 123 -4.41 -7.38 -8.00
C LYS A 123 -4.42 -6.20 -7.05
N THR A 124 -3.26 -5.89 -6.48
CA THR A 124 -3.01 -4.66 -5.73
C THR A 124 -1.86 -3.92 -6.39
N THR A 125 -2.05 -2.65 -6.74
CA THR A 125 -1.00 -1.77 -7.26
C THR A 125 -0.67 -0.72 -6.21
N THR A 126 0.59 -0.67 -5.77
CA THR A 126 1.08 0.31 -4.80
C THR A 126 1.93 1.36 -5.51
N LYS A 127 1.70 2.62 -5.14
CA LYS A 127 2.42 3.81 -5.59
C LYS A 127 3.03 4.47 -4.36
N ASP A 128 4.30 4.82 -4.42
CA ASP A 128 4.99 5.52 -3.33
C ASP A 128 4.66 7.02 -3.34
N GLU A 129 5.23 7.76 -2.39
CA GLU A 129 5.01 9.20 -2.22
C GLU A 129 5.64 10.07 -3.32
N ASN A 130 6.49 9.49 -4.17
CA ASN A 130 7.15 10.19 -5.27
C ASN A 130 6.40 10.04 -6.60
N TRP A 131 5.54 9.02 -6.73
CA TRP A 131 4.79 8.76 -7.94
C TRP A 131 3.84 9.91 -8.29
N VAL A 132 3.87 10.32 -9.57
CA VAL A 132 2.91 11.26 -10.15
C VAL A 132 2.18 10.64 -11.34
N ALA A 133 1.01 11.18 -11.69
CA ALA A 133 0.18 10.64 -12.77
C ALA A 133 0.91 10.53 -14.14
N ALA A 134 1.90 11.38 -14.38
CA ALA A 134 2.72 11.35 -15.59
C ALA A 134 3.64 10.11 -15.67
N ASP A 135 3.95 9.46 -14.54
CA ASP A 135 4.83 8.29 -14.48
C ASP A 135 4.16 7.01 -14.99
N LEU A 136 2.83 7.02 -15.16
CA LEU A 136 2.03 5.86 -15.55
C LEU A 136 2.28 4.68 -14.59
N LYS A 137 2.98 3.63 -15.03
CA LYS A 137 3.37 2.51 -14.15
C LYS A 137 4.77 2.64 -13.56
N ALA A 138 5.63 3.54 -14.04
CA ALA A 138 7.00 3.65 -13.53
C ALA A 138 6.99 3.88 -12.01
N GLY A 139 7.84 3.16 -11.28
CA GLY A 139 7.91 3.23 -9.82
C GLY A 139 6.77 2.51 -9.07
N THR A 140 5.81 1.91 -9.77
CA THR A 140 4.71 1.17 -9.13
C THR A 140 5.04 -0.30 -8.90
N VAL A 141 4.35 -0.90 -7.94
CA VAL A 141 4.46 -2.33 -7.63
C VAL A 141 3.10 -2.99 -7.75
N ASP A 142 2.99 -3.98 -8.63
CA ASP A 142 1.82 -4.86 -8.70
C ASP A 142 2.06 -6.14 -7.88
N GLU A 143 1.15 -6.48 -6.99
CA GLU A 143 1.07 -7.76 -6.31
C GLU A 143 -0.19 -8.51 -6.76
N TYR A 144 0.00 -9.78 -7.17
CA TYR A 144 -1.09 -10.66 -7.57
C TYR A 144 -1.21 -11.82 -6.59
N LYS A 145 -2.42 -12.05 -6.10
CA LYS A 145 -2.77 -13.14 -5.19
C LYS A 145 -3.86 -14.03 -5.78
N ASP A 146 -3.75 -15.34 -5.56
CA ASP A 146 -4.84 -16.26 -5.84
C ASP A 146 -5.97 -16.13 -4.80
N PHE A 147 -7.05 -16.89 -5.00
CA PHE A 147 -8.20 -16.87 -4.09
C PHE A 147 -7.95 -17.55 -2.74
N GLU A 148 -6.83 -18.24 -2.58
CA GLU A 148 -6.36 -18.77 -1.29
C GLU A 148 -5.47 -17.75 -0.56
N GLY A 149 -5.25 -16.57 -1.14
CA GLY A 149 -4.48 -15.48 -0.56
C GLY A 149 -2.97 -15.58 -0.75
N ARG A 150 -2.50 -16.56 -1.53
CA ARG A 150 -1.07 -16.75 -1.79
C ARG A 150 -0.61 -15.78 -2.87
N VAL A 151 0.52 -15.10 -2.65
CA VAL A 151 1.14 -14.27 -3.68
C VAL A 151 1.69 -15.18 -4.77
N VAL A 152 1.29 -14.97 -6.02
CA VAL A 152 1.74 -15.74 -7.19
C VAL A 152 2.70 -14.94 -8.08
N LEU A 153 2.60 -13.61 -8.05
CA LEU A 153 3.48 -12.70 -8.77
C LEU A 153 3.62 -11.38 -8.00
N LYS A 154 4.85 -10.90 -7.88
CA LYS A 154 5.16 -9.50 -7.57
C LYS A 154 5.90 -8.88 -8.75
N ARG A 155 5.43 -7.74 -9.25
CA ARG A 155 6.02 -7.03 -10.39
C ARG A 155 6.35 -5.60 -10.01
N VAL A 156 7.61 -5.21 -10.19
CA VAL A 156 8.07 -3.82 -10.05
C VAL A 156 8.20 -3.22 -11.44
N TRP A 157 7.65 -2.04 -11.66
CA TRP A 157 7.66 -1.38 -12.96
C TRP A 157 8.78 -0.32 -13.03
N GLU A 158 9.72 -0.52 -13.94
CA GLU A 158 10.79 0.45 -14.25
C GLU A 158 10.29 1.54 -15.20
N SER A 159 9.31 1.21 -16.04
CA SER A 159 8.60 2.11 -16.94
C SER A 159 7.19 1.61 -17.20
N ASP A 160 6.39 2.34 -17.99
CA ASP A 160 5.06 1.88 -18.40
C ASP A 160 5.07 0.54 -19.17
N ALA A 161 6.17 0.25 -19.87
CA ALA A 161 6.34 -0.95 -20.70
C ALA A 161 7.19 -2.05 -20.05
N GLN A 162 8.08 -1.71 -19.11
CA GLN A 162 9.04 -2.65 -18.54
C GLN A 162 8.72 -2.98 -17.08
N GLY A 163 8.34 -4.23 -16.84
CA GLY A 163 8.10 -4.77 -15.51
C GLY A 163 9.05 -5.92 -15.14
N LEU A 164 9.67 -5.84 -13.98
CA LEU A 164 10.52 -6.86 -13.37
C LEU A 164 9.65 -7.78 -12.51
N SER A 165 9.42 -9.01 -12.99
CA SER A 165 8.48 -9.97 -12.39
C SER A 165 9.18 -11.02 -11.54
N THR A 166 8.72 -11.21 -10.30
CA THR A 166 9.11 -12.31 -9.42
C THR A 166 7.92 -13.24 -9.20
N TYR A 167 8.00 -14.48 -9.69
CA TYR A 167 6.93 -15.47 -9.52
C TYR A 167 7.16 -16.33 -8.29
N TYR A 168 6.06 -16.72 -7.65
CA TYR A 168 6.02 -17.62 -6.52
C TYR A 168 5.19 -18.83 -6.92
N VAL A 169 5.83 -19.99 -7.02
CA VAL A 169 5.25 -21.20 -7.61
C VAL A 169 4.97 -22.21 -6.51
N TYR A 170 3.73 -22.68 -6.43
CA TYR A 170 3.26 -23.61 -5.42
C TYR A 170 2.99 -25.00 -6.02
N ASP A 171 3.12 -26.04 -5.20
CA ASP A 171 2.62 -27.38 -5.54
C ASP A 171 1.10 -27.48 -5.33
N ASP A 172 0.54 -28.65 -5.66
CA ASP A 172 -0.89 -28.98 -5.51
C ASP A 172 -1.36 -29.04 -4.05
N LEU A 173 -0.44 -29.19 -3.11
CA LEU A 173 -0.69 -29.10 -1.67
C LEU A 173 -0.59 -27.66 -1.14
N GLY A 174 -0.26 -26.69 -2.01
CA GLY A 174 -0.16 -25.28 -1.67
C GLY A 174 1.17 -24.86 -1.01
N ASN A 175 2.19 -25.71 -1.03
CA ASN A 175 3.52 -25.36 -0.52
C ASN A 175 4.30 -24.57 -1.56
N LEU A 176 5.00 -23.51 -1.13
CA LEU A 176 5.90 -22.75 -2.00
C LEU A 176 7.10 -23.64 -2.40
N ARG A 177 7.26 -23.88 -3.71
CA ARG A 177 8.34 -24.71 -4.27
C ARG A 177 9.44 -23.89 -4.91
N TYR A 178 9.10 -22.79 -5.58
CA TYR A 178 10.06 -21.96 -6.31
C TYR A 178 9.76 -20.47 -6.19
N VAL A 179 10.83 -19.67 -6.20
CA VAL A 179 10.78 -18.22 -6.39
C VAL A 179 11.60 -17.90 -7.64
N LEU A 180 10.95 -17.41 -8.69
CA LEU A 180 11.57 -17.15 -9.99
C LEU A 180 11.83 -15.64 -10.15
N PRO A 181 13.09 -15.16 -10.10
CA PRO A 181 13.40 -13.73 -10.18
C PRO A 181 13.27 -13.16 -11.62
N PRO A 182 13.30 -11.82 -11.79
CA PRO A 182 13.08 -11.15 -13.08
C PRO A 182 14.08 -11.51 -14.19
N GLY A 183 15.32 -11.86 -13.83
CA GLY A 183 16.40 -12.21 -14.78
C GLY A 183 16.17 -13.53 -15.55
N VAL A 184 15.03 -14.17 -15.30
CA VAL A 184 14.62 -15.46 -15.82
C VAL A 184 13.65 -15.31 -17.02
N GLY A 185 13.45 -14.05 -17.47
CA GLY A 185 12.31 -13.54 -18.25
C GLY A 185 11.88 -14.26 -19.54
N SER A 186 12.71 -15.13 -20.12
CA SER A 186 12.39 -15.84 -21.37
C SER A 186 12.05 -17.32 -21.19
N ILE A 187 12.10 -17.82 -19.96
CA ILE A 187 12.03 -19.27 -19.73
C ILE A 187 10.60 -19.65 -19.33
N SER A 188 10.08 -20.68 -19.99
CA SER A 188 8.79 -21.32 -19.73
C SER A 188 8.93 -22.64 -18.95
N THR A 189 10.15 -23.05 -18.62
CA THR A 189 10.48 -24.34 -17.99
C THR A 189 11.74 -24.25 -17.12
N PHE A 190 11.67 -24.72 -15.88
CA PHE A 190 12.82 -24.94 -15.00
C PHE A 190 12.90 -26.41 -14.61
N SER A 191 14.13 -26.91 -14.49
CA SER A 191 14.47 -28.24 -13.98
C SER A 191 15.42 -28.11 -12.80
#